data_AF-A0A938JF44-F1
#
_entry.id   AF-A0A938JF44-F1
#
_cell.length_a   1.000
_cell.length_b   1.000
_cell.length_c   1.000
_cell.angle_alpha   90.00
_cell.angle_beta   90.00
_cell.angle_gamma   90.00
#
_symmetry.space_group_name_H-M   'P 1'
#
loop_
_entity.id
_entity.type
_entity.pdbx_description
1 polymer ?
#
loop_
_entity_poly.entity_id
_entity_poly.type
_entity_poly.pdbx_seq_one_letter_code
_entity_poly.pdbx_strand_id
1 'polypeptide(L)'
;MPTAVVTGAASGMGFATAEMYLARGWHVLGIDVTPDLGIEHPALEALTVDIRDEDAVAGAIAAHVPAEGIDAVANIAGVYPPTAIETYTEDLYRRIFDVNVFGLLNVTRAALPHM
;
A
#
# COMPACT_ATOMS: atom_id res chain seq x y z
N MET A 1 -9.65 -16.38 -7.04
CA MET A 1 -9.87 -15.80 -5.70
C MET A 1 -9.67 -14.32 -5.86
N PRO A 2 -10.55 -13.44 -5.34
CA PRO A 2 -10.39 -12.01 -5.57
C PRO A 2 -9.14 -11.48 -4.85
N THR A 3 -8.48 -10.50 -5.48
CA THR A 3 -7.18 -9.97 -5.03
C THR A 3 -7.29 -8.49 -4.68
N ALA A 4 -6.80 -8.13 -3.50
CA ALA A 4 -6.70 -6.75 -3.07
C ALA A 4 -5.23 -6.34 -2.89
N VAL A 5 -4.85 -5.18 -3.42
CA VAL A 5 -3.62 -4.48 -3.03
C VAL A 5 -3.94 -3.55 -1.88
N VAL A 6 -3.23 -3.65 -0.77
CA VAL A 6 -3.43 -2.80 0.42
C VAL A 6 -2.12 -2.13 0.79
N THR A 7 -2.07 -0.79 0.74
CA THR A 7 -0.86 -0.04 1.13
C THR A 7 -0.93 0.41 2.59
N GLY A 8 0.21 0.48 3.29
CA GLY A 8 0.23 0.77 4.72
C GLY A 8 -0.28 -0.40 5.56
N ALA A 9 -0.10 -1.63 5.04
CA ALA A 9 -0.69 -2.84 5.59
C ALA A 9 -0.16 -3.23 6.98
N ALA A 10 0.93 -2.64 7.47
CA ALA A 10 1.53 -2.99 8.75
C ALA A 10 0.91 -2.30 9.96
N SER A 11 0.02 -1.31 9.77
CA SER A 11 -0.57 -0.61 10.91
C SER A 11 -1.94 0.01 10.63
N GLY A 12 -2.65 0.36 11.72
CA GLY A 12 -3.84 1.20 11.68
C GLY A 12 -4.92 0.70 10.73
N MET A 13 -5.41 1.60 9.88
CA MET A 13 -6.47 1.30 8.91
C MET A 13 -6.02 0.31 7.84
N GLY A 14 -4.75 0.33 7.43
CA GLY A 14 -4.23 -0.56 6.39
C GLY A 14 -4.18 -2.00 6.88
N PHE A 15 -3.65 -2.23 8.10
CA PHE A 15 -3.70 -3.52 8.78
C PHE A 15 -5.12 -4.07 8.91
N ALA A 16 -6.04 -3.26 9.45
CA ALA A 16 -7.43 -3.66 9.61
C ALA A 16 -8.12 -3.96 8.27
N THR A 17 -7.71 -3.28 7.19
CA THR A 17 -8.22 -3.52 5.84
C THR A 17 -7.67 -4.83 5.26
N ALA A 18 -6.39 -5.11 5.46
CA ALA A 18 -5.78 -6.37 5.06
C ALA A 18 -6.46 -7.55 5.79
N GLU A 19 -6.62 -7.49 7.12
CA GLU A 19 -7.34 -8.50 7.89
C GLU A 19 -8.79 -8.68 7.40
N MET A 20 -9.48 -7.57 7.11
CA MET A 20 -10.86 -7.59 6.60
C MET A 20 -10.98 -8.41 5.31
N TYR A 21 -10.07 -8.17 4.35
CA TYR A 21 -10.06 -8.87 3.06
C TYR A 21 -9.70 -10.35 3.25
N LEU A 22 -8.66 -10.65 4.03
CA LEU A 22 -8.25 -12.03 4.33
C LEU A 22 -9.37 -12.83 4.99
N ALA A 23 -10.06 -12.25 5.97
CA ALA A 23 -11.21 -12.86 6.64
C ALA A 23 -12.40 -13.12 5.71
N ARG A 24 -12.47 -12.43 4.56
CA ARG A 24 -13.48 -12.63 3.50
C ARG A 24 -13.01 -13.61 2.42
N GLY A 25 -11.85 -14.24 2.58
CA GLY A 25 -11.29 -15.18 1.62
C GLY A 25 -10.66 -14.54 0.38
N TRP A 26 -10.17 -13.30 0.51
CA TRP A 26 -9.41 -12.63 -0.55
C TRP A 26 -7.92 -12.95 -0.43
N HIS A 27 -7.22 -12.90 -1.56
CA HIS A 27 -5.77 -12.74 -1.59
C HIS A 27 -5.42 -11.28 -1.32
N VAL A 28 -4.39 -11.04 -0.51
CA VAL A 28 -3.93 -9.68 -0.22
C VAL A 28 -2.46 -9.54 -0.56
N LEU A 29 -2.17 -8.59 -1.44
CA LEU A 29 -0.83 -8.03 -1.63
C LEU A 29 -0.68 -6.84 -0.66
N GLY A 30 -0.09 -7.11 0.50
CA GLY A 30 0.11 -6.12 1.55
C GLY A 30 1.41 -5.35 1.33
N ILE A 31 1.33 -4.08 0.95
CA ILE A 31 2.47 -3.21 0.71
C ILE A 31 2.75 -2.35 1.94
N ASP A 32 3.97 -2.39 2.45
CA ASP A 32 4.44 -1.49 3.50
C ASP A 32 5.96 -1.27 3.41
N VAL A 33 6.50 -0.29 4.13
CA VAL A 33 7.95 -0.06 4.24
C VAL A 33 8.62 -1.02 5.22
N THR A 34 7.85 -1.72 6.05
CA THR A 34 8.32 -2.80 6.94
C THR A 34 8.02 -4.17 6.35
N PRO A 35 8.90 -5.17 6.54
CA PRO A 35 8.64 -6.55 6.11
C PRO A 35 7.65 -7.30 7.00
N ASP A 36 7.52 -6.89 8.26
CA ASP A 36 6.58 -7.50 9.20
C ASP A 36 5.27 -6.71 9.19
N LEU A 37 4.19 -7.37 8.73
CA LEU A 37 2.83 -6.82 8.74
C LEU A 37 2.07 -7.19 10.01
N GLY A 38 2.58 -8.09 10.86
CA GLY A 38 1.88 -8.56 12.06
C GLY A 38 0.65 -9.44 11.80
N ILE A 39 0.46 -9.89 10.55
CA ILE A 39 -0.65 -10.78 10.15
C ILE A 39 -0.03 -12.10 9.65
N GLU A 40 -0.39 -13.21 10.28
CA GLU A 40 -0.05 -14.55 9.80
C GLU A 40 -1.26 -15.15 9.06
N HIS A 41 -1.22 -15.12 7.72
CA HIS A 41 -2.29 -15.71 6.90
C HIS A 41 -1.74 -16.27 5.57
N PRO A 42 -2.14 -17.47 5.13
CA PRO A 42 -1.61 -18.09 3.92
C PRO A 42 -1.95 -17.37 2.60
N ALA A 43 -2.98 -16.53 2.62
CA ALA A 43 -3.40 -15.71 1.47
C ALA A 43 -2.86 -14.27 1.52
N LEU A 44 -1.94 -13.97 2.44
CA LEU A 44 -1.26 -12.68 2.52
C LEU A 44 0.16 -12.81 1.95
N GLU A 45 0.50 -11.91 1.04
CA GLU A 45 1.87 -11.69 0.59
C GLU A 45 2.31 -10.31 1.07
N ALA A 46 3.34 -10.29 1.93
CA ALA A 46 3.94 -9.07 2.44
C ALA A 46 5.00 -8.55 1.47
N LEU A 47 4.78 -7.37 0.90
CA LEU A 47 5.66 -6.71 -0.06
C LEU A 47 6.31 -5.49 0.61
N THR A 48 7.61 -5.57 0.88
CA THR A 48 8.36 -4.44 1.45
C THR A 48 8.73 -3.43 0.37
N VAL A 49 7.91 -2.40 0.21
CA VAL A 49 8.05 -1.36 -0.83
C VAL A 49 7.70 0.00 -0.27
N ASP A 50 8.54 0.99 -0.56
CA ASP A 50 8.19 2.39 -0.38
C ASP A 50 7.40 2.88 -1.58
N ILE A 51 6.14 3.26 -1.37
CA ILE A 51 5.25 3.68 -2.46
C ILE A 51 5.71 4.94 -3.20
N ARG A 52 6.67 5.68 -2.64
CA ARG A 52 7.30 6.85 -3.29
C ARG A 52 8.19 6.45 -4.47
N ASP A 53 8.66 5.21 -4.51
CA ASP A 53 9.49 4.68 -5.59
C ASP A 53 8.61 4.02 -6.67
N GLU A 54 8.42 4.72 -7.79
CA GLU A 54 7.54 4.27 -8.88
C GLU A 54 7.99 2.93 -9.49
N ASP A 55 9.29 2.76 -9.71
CA ASP A 55 9.84 1.56 -10.34
C ASP A 55 9.74 0.36 -9.39
N ALA A 56 9.99 0.56 -8.10
CA ALA A 56 9.85 -0.48 -7.09
C ALA A 56 8.38 -0.94 -6.96
N VAL A 57 7.43 0.00 -6.97
CA VAL A 57 6.00 -0.31 -6.94
C VAL A 57 5.58 -1.10 -8.18
N ALA A 58 5.97 -0.64 -9.37
CA ALA A 58 5.64 -1.32 -10.63
C ALA A 58 6.22 -2.74 -10.67
N GLY A 59 7.49 -2.90 -10.29
CA GLY A 59 8.15 -4.20 -10.23
C GLY A 59 7.50 -5.16 -9.25
N ALA A 60 7.15 -4.68 -8.04
CA ALA A 60 6.51 -5.50 -7.02
C ALA A 60 5.12 -5.98 -7.44
N ILE A 61 4.28 -5.08 -7.98
CA ILE A 61 2.93 -5.44 -8.44
C ILE A 61 3.03 -6.44 -9.60
N ALA A 62 3.85 -6.16 -10.62
CA ALA A 62 3.97 -7.04 -11.78
C ALA A 62 4.48 -8.45 -11.42
N ALA A 63 5.32 -8.57 -10.38
CA ALA A 63 5.87 -9.86 -9.96
C ALA A 63 4.91 -10.74 -9.15
N HIS A 64 3.90 -10.15 -8.48
CA HIS A 64 3.03 -10.86 -7.53
C HIS A 64 1.55 -10.83 -7.90
N VAL A 65 1.17 -10.04 -8.91
CA VAL A 65 -0.21 -10.01 -9.39
C VAL A 65 -0.59 -11.36 -10.01
N PRO A 66 -1.73 -11.95 -9.63
CA PRO A 66 -2.18 -13.21 -10.22
C PRO A 66 -2.69 -13.01 -11.64
N ALA A 67 -2.83 -14.11 -12.38
CA ALA A 67 -3.29 -14.09 -13.77
C ALA A 67 -4.72 -13.55 -13.92
N GLU A 68 -5.54 -13.71 -12.88
CA GLU A 68 -6.91 -13.20 -12.80
C GLU A 68 -6.98 -11.67 -12.59
N GLY A 69 -5.87 -11.04 -12.19
CA GLY A 69 -5.79 -9.59 -11.98
C GLY A 69 -6.04 -9.11 -10.55
N ILE A 70 -6.33 -7.81 -10.43
CA ILE A 70 -6.55 -7.08 -9.18
C ILE A 70 -7.99 -6.59 -9.12
N ASP A 71 -8.77 -7.07 -8.16
CA ASP A 71 -10.16 -6.67 -7.99
C ASP A 71 -10.32 -5.37 -7.17
N ALA A 72 -9.33 -5.06 -6.32
CA ALA A 72 -9.37 -3.88 -5.46
C ALA A 72 -7.99 -3.29 -5.16
N VAL A 73 -7.93 -1.96 -5.06
CA VAL A 73 -6.76 -1.23 -4.57
C VAL A 73 -7.19 -0.34 -3.41
N ALA A 74 -6.63 -0.61 -2.23
CA ALA A 74 -6.82 0.18 -1.02
C ALA A 74 -5.56 1.03 -0.76
N ASN A 75 -5.56 2.25 -1.32
CA ASN A 75 -4.53 3.26 -1.07
C ASN A 75 -4.70 3.86 0.33
N ILE A 76 -4.07 3.26 1.34
CA ILE A 76 -4.22 3.64 2.75
C ILE A 76 -2.91 4.18 3.36
N ALA A 77 -1.75 3.80 2.81
CA ALA A 77 -0.46 4.34 3.24
C ALA A 77 -0.50 5.87 3.26
N GLY A 78 -0.12 6.43 4.41
CA GLY A 78 -0.12 7.86 4.61
C GLY A 78 0.64 8.25 5.86
N VAL A 79 1.19 9.46 5.85
CA VAL A 79 1.83 10.07 7.00
C VAL A 79 1.13 11.37 7.35
N TYR A 80 0.95 11.59 8.66
CA TYR A 80 0.37 12.82 9.19
C TYR A 80 1.04 13.19 10.53
N PRO A 81 2.21 13.84 10.49
CA PRO A 81 2.89 14.27 11.70
C PRO A 81 2.15 15.44 12.38
N PRO A 82 2.03 15.47 13.72
CA PRO A 82 1.38 16.56 14.42
C PRO A 82 2.26 17.82 14.39
N THR A 83 1.83 18.85 13.68
CA THR A 83 2.54 20.14 13.53
C THR A 83 1.55 21.27 13.20
N ALA A 84 1.87 22.51 13.55
CA ALA A 84 1.13 23.70 13.17
C ALA A 84 1.66 24.28 11.85
N ILE A 85 0.86 25.08 11.14
CA ILE A 85 1.24 25.63 9.84
C ILE A 85 2.48 26.53 9.93
N GLU A 86 2.63 27.28 11.02
CA GLU A 86 3.80 28.10 11.31
C GLU A 86 5.08 27.29 11.55
N THR A 87 4.97 26.01 11.90
CA THR A 87 6.09 25.09 12.16
C THR A 87 6.31 24.05 11.05
N TYR A 88 5.51 24.08 9.98
CA TYR A 88 5.69 23.19 8.84
C TYR A 88 6.98 23.54 8.11
N THR A 89 7.93 22.59 8.07
CA THR A 89 9.08 22.70 7.19
C THR A 89 8.72 22.26 5.77
N GLU A 90 9.50 22.73 4.80
CA GLU A 90 9.37 22.28 3.41
C GLU A 90 9.51 20.78 3.25
N ASP A 91 10.53 20.21 3.86
CA ASP A 91 10.76 18.76 3.84
C ASP A 91 9.55 17.99 4.38
N LEU A 92 8.86 18.53 5.39
CA LEU A 92 7.72 17.87 6.00
C LEU A 92 6.50 17.85 5.07
N TYR A 93 6.10 19.00 4.51
CA TYR A 93 4.97 19.00 3.59
C TYR A 93 5.28 18.27 2.29
N ARG A 94 6.52 18.33 1.78
CA ARG A 94 6.94 17.53 0.61
C ARG A 94 6.79 16.05 0.89
N ARG A 95 7.31 15.56 2.02
CA ARG A 95 7.17 14.15 2.41
C ARG A 95 5.71 13.71 2.51
N ILE A 96 4.82 14.54 3.05
CA ILE A 96 3.38 14.24 3.10
C ILE A 96 2.81 14.09 1.70
N PHE A 97 3.12 14.99 0.77
CA PHE A 97 2.66 14.88 -0.62
C PHE A 97 3.28 13.69 -1.34
N ASP A 98 4.56 13.42 -1.13
CA ASP A 98 5.27 12.27 -1.73
C ASP A 98 4.60 10.95 -1.35
N VAL A 99 4.18 10.77 -0.09
CA VAL A 99 3.50 9.56 0.35
C VAL A 99 2.01 9.60 -0.01
N ASN A 100 1.29 10.63 0.45
CA ASN A 100 -0.17 10.66 0.47
C ASN A 100 -0.79 11.07 -0.87
N VAL A 101 0.01 11.56 -1.83
CA VAL A 101 -0.48 11.97 -3.16
C VAL A 101 0.29 11.26 -4.25
N PHE A 102 1.60 11.45 -4.33
CA PHE A 102 2.39 10.86 -5.42
C PHE A 102 2.53 9.34 -5.25
N GLY A 103 2.74 8.87 -4.03
CA GLY A 103 2.84 7.44 -3.74
C GLY A 103 1.57 6.66 -4.08
N LEU A 104 0.38 7.17 -3.72
CA LEU A 104 -0.87 6.52 -4.12
C LEU A 104 -1.09 6.55 -5.64
N LEU A 105 -0.58 7.57 -6.34
CA LEU A 105 -0.68 7.65 -7.80
C LEU A 105 0.24 6.61 -8.45
N ASN A 106 1.44 6.38 -7.91
CA ASN A 106 2.34 5.33 -8.36
C ASN A 106 1.68 3.95 -8.24
N VAL A 107 1.08 3.66 -7.08
CA VAL A 107 0.37 2.39 -6.83
C VAL A 107 -0.82 2.24 -7.78
N THR A 108 -1.63 3.28 -7.93
CA THR A 108 -2.79 3.25 -8.82
C THR A 108 -2.37 3.05 -10.28
N ARG A 109 -1.35 3.76 -10.74
CA ARG A 109 -0.80 3.64 -12.11
C ARG A 109 -0.28 2.22 -12.37
N ALA A 110 0.45 1.64 -11.43
CA ALA A 110 1.01 0.31 -11.54
C ALA A 110 -0.06 -0.79 -11.49
N ALA A 111 -1.11 -0.61 -10.67
CA ALA A 111 -2.18 -1.60 -10.53
C ALA A 111 -3.17 -1.60 -11.71
N LEU A 112 -3.53 -0.42 -12.25
CA LEU A 112 -4.58 -0.26 -13.27
C LEU A 112 -4.48 -1.21 -14.48
N PRO A 113 -3.30 -1.48 -15.07
CA PRO A 113 -3.17 -2.42 -16.18
C PRO A 113 -3.53 -3.87 -15.85
N HIS A 114 -3.62 -4.20 -14.57
CA HIS A 114 -3.95 -5.53 -14.06
C HIS A 114 -5.34 -5.62 -13.44
N MET A 115 -6.12 -4.53 -13.43
CA MET A 115 -7.48 -4.49 -12.88
C MET A 115 -8.55 -4.89 -13.91
#